data_AF-A0A7Z9I595-F1
#
_entry.id   AF-A0A7Z9I595-F1
#
_cell.length_a   1.000
_cell.length_b   1.000
_cell.length_c   1.000
_cell.angle_alpha   90.00
_cell.angle_beta   90.00
_cell.angle_gamma   90.00
#
_symmetry.space_group_name_H-M   'P 1'
#
loop_
_entity.id
_entity.type
_entity.pdbx_description
1 polymer ?
#
loop_
_entity_poly.entity_id
_entity_poly.type
_entity_poly.pdbx_seq_one_letter_code
_entity_poly.pdbx_strand_id
1 'polypeptide(L)'
;MKTFLFFLSILLAFHLSTGVTFGNPDSSGYDSSDDSKPVNVDFQNGLNAAKNGNYKLAVKHLKRAAKSSPNNPDVYNMLGYSHRKLDLLDEAFTYYHKALKLNPRHQGANEYIGELYLRTNNLKKAEEHLEVLDDVCLFGCDEYDDLKDSIEKYKKSRE
;
A
#
# COMPACT_ATOMS: atom_id res chain seq x y z
N MET A 1 8.00 -3.14 80.58
CA MET A 1 9.06 -3.32 79.56
C MET A 1 8.47 -4.02 78.35
N LYS A 2 8.37 -3.32 77.21
CA LYS A 2 8.53 -3.77 75.82
C LYS A 2 7.82 -2.81 74.88
N THR A 3 8.62 -1.95 74.29
CA THR A 3 8.34 -1.08 73.14
C THR A 3 7.98 -1.93 71.93
N PHE A 4 6.89 -1.60 71.24
CA PHE A 4 6.55 -2.19 69.94
C PHE A 4 6.84 -1.14 68.86
N LEU A 5 7.83 -1.44 68.03
CA LEU A 5 8.25 -0.66 66.87
C LEU A 5 7.20 -0.79 65.76
N PHE A 6 6.64 0.33 65.31
CA PHE A 6 5.81 0.39 64.11
C PHE A 6 6.72 0.33 62.87
N PHE A 7 6.57 -0.71 62.05
CA PHE A 7 7.16 -0.78 60.71
C PHE A 7 6.30 0.05 59.73
N LEU A 8 6.93 1.01 59.06
CA LEU A 8 6.37 1.85 58.01
C LEU A 8 6.48 1.10 56.68
N SER A 9 5.36 0.61 56.14
CA SER A 9 5.28 0.04 54.79
C SER A 9 4.87 1.11 53.78
N ILE A 10 5.81 1.48 52.90
CA ILE A 10 5.59 2.39 51.77
C ILE A 10 4.86 1.63 50.67
N LEU A 11 3.60 1.98 50.41
CA LEU A 11 2.83 1.55 49.24
C LEU A 11 3.12 2.51 48.08
N LEU A 12 3.93 2.08 47.11
CA LEU A 12 4.08 2.79 45.84
C LEU A 12 2.93 2.34 44.90
N ALA A 13 1.91 3.18 44.75
CA ALA A 13 0.81 2.94 43.83
C ALA A 13 1.25 3.29 42.39
N PHE A 14 1.28 2.28 41.53
CA PHE A 14 1.45 2.36 40.08
C PHE A 14 0.05 2.34 39.46
N HIS A 15 -0.37 3.38 38.71
CA HIS A 15 -1.53 3.46 37.78
C HIS A 15 -1.68 4.94 37.34
N LEU A 16 -2.09 5.37 36.14
CA LEU A 16 -2.69 4.74 34.95
C LEU A 16 -2.62 5.74 33.76
N SER A 17 -2.72 5.20 32.53
CA SER A 17 -3.31 5.81 31.32
C SER A 17 -2.44 6.87 30.60
N THR A 18 -2.40 7.00 29.27
CA THR A 18 -3.21 6.59 28.11
C THR A 18 -2.20 6.46 26.93
N GLY A 19 -2.26 5.53 25.98
CA GLY A 19 -3.45 5.11 25.25
C GLY A 19 -3.85 6.16 24.21
N VAL A 20 -2.96 6.54 23.27
CA VAL A 20 -3.33 7.22 22.02
C VAL A 20 -2.57 6.59 20.85
N THR A 21 -3.32 6.28 19.82
CA THR A 21 -3.05 5.43 18.66
C THR A 21 -2.90 6.24 17.37
N PHE A 22 -2.47 5.53 16.31
CA PHE A 22 -2.75 5.72 14.89
C PHE A 22 -1.71 6.43 13.99
N GLY A 23 -1.22 5.61 13.05
CA GLY A 23 -0.66 6.02 11.77
C GLY A 23 0.47 5.11 11.33
N ASN A 24 0.19 3.83 11.01
CA ASN A 24 1.08 3.12 10.09
C ASN A 24 0.92 3.83 8.73
N PRO A 25 1.95 4.51 8.21
CA PRO A 25 1.90 4.93 6.82
C PRO A 25 2.01 3.64 6.01
N ASP A 26 0.99 3.31 5.21
CA ASP A 26 0.97 2.22 4.24
C ASP A 26 2.40 1.83 3.84
N SER A 27 2.88 0.69 4.36
CA SER A 27 4.15 0.05 4.03
C SER A 27 4.09 -0.54 2.63
N SER A 28 3.53 0.23 1.68
CA SER A 28 3.76 0.02 0.26
C SER A 28 5.27 0.04 0.06
N GLY A 29 5.83 -1.14 -0.18
CA GLY A 29 7.26 -1.39 -0.34
C GLY A 29 7.82 -0.72 -1.59
N TYR A 30 7.81 0.61 -1.64
CA TYR A 30 8.64 1.40 -2.53
C TYR A 30 10.05 1.38 -1.94
N ASP A 31 10.69 0.21 -2.04
CA ASP A 31 12.04 0.04 -1.55
C ASP A 31 12.99 0.87 -2.43
N SER A 32 13.30 2.06 -1.94
CA SER A 32 14.30 2.97 -2.53
C SER A 32 15.74 2.54 -2.21
N SER A 33 15.97 1.31 -1.72
CA SER A 33 17.25 0.81 -1.18
C SER A 33 18.44 0.78 -2.14
N ASP A 34 18.29 1.20 -3.39
CA ASP A 34 19.44 1.50 -4.25
C ASP A 34 19.87 2.97 -4.10
N ASP A 35 20.54 3.27 -2.98
CA ASP A 35 21.16 4.58 -2.67
C ASP A 35 22.16 5.06 -3.75
N SER A 36 22.50 4.21 -4.74
CA SER A 36 23.41 4.56 -5.84
C SER A 36 22.74 5.31 -6.99
N LYS A 37 21.40 5.29 -7.08
CA LYS A 37 20.66 5.97 -8.15
C LYS A 37 20.09 7.29 -7.65
N PRO A 38 20.27 8.40 -8.38
CA PRO A 38 19.61 9.65 -8.04
C PRO A 38 18.11 9.43 -7.93
N VAL A 39 17.55 9.70 -6.75
CA VAL A 39 16.10 9.64 -6.52
C VAL A 39 15.44 10.54 -7.56
N ASN A 40 14.55 9.96 -8.36
CA ASN A 40 13.76 10.74 -9.29
C ASN A 40 12.83 11.64 -8.49
N VAL A 41 13.20 12.91 -8.35
CA VAL A 41 12.47 13.90 -7.54
C VAL A 41 10.99 13.99 -7.94
N ASP A 42 10.68 13.80 -9.23
CA ASP A 42 9.30 13.75 -9.69
C ASP A 42 8.56 12.49 -9.26
N PHE A 43 9.25 11.35 -9.12
CA PHE A 43 8.63 10.16 -8.55
C PHE A 43 8.27 10.39 -7.08
N GLN A 44 9.23 10.88 -6.28
CA GLN A 44 9.00 11.15 -4.85
C GLN A 44 7.89 12.19 -4.62
N ASN A 45 7.88 13.27 -5.39
CA ASN A 45 6.80 14.25 -5.33
C ASN A 45 5.45 13.65 -5.72
N GLY A 46 5.44 12.71 -6.68
CA GLY A 46 4.28 11.93 -7.06
C GLY A 46 3.74 11.10 -5.89
N LEU A 47 4.61 10.34 -5.22
CA LEU A 47 4.27 9.55 -4.03
C LEU A 47 3.70 10.43 -2.92
N ASN A 48 4.39 11.53 -2.59
CA ASN A 48 3.95 12.47 -1.56
C ASN A 48 2.59 13.09 -1.89
N ALA A 49 2.34 13.45 -3.14
CA ALA A 49 1.03 13.96 -3.56
C ALA A 49 -0.07 12.90 -3.46
N ALA A 50 0.21 11.65 -3.84
CA ALA A 50 -0.75 10.54 -3.73
C ALA A 50 -1.10 10.24 -2.27
N LYS A 51 -0.08 10.18 -1.38
CA LYS A 51 -0.26 10.00 0.07
C LYS A 51 -1.14 11.09 0.70
N ASN A 52 -1.04 12.32 0.20
CA ASN A 52 -1.86 13.45 0.64
C ASN A 52 -3.24 13.53 -0.05
N GLY A 53 -3.65 12.51 -0.81
CA GLY A 53 -4.91 12.49 -1.55
C GLY A 53 -4.96 13.44 -2.75
N ASN A 54 -3.85 14.12 -3.07
CA ASN A 54 -3.75 15.07 -4.18
C ASN A 54 -3.46 14.34 -5.50
N TYR A 55 -4.34 13.42 -5.90
CA TYR A 55 -4.09 12.50 -7.02
C TYR A 55 -3.86 13.20 -8.37
N LYS A 56 -4.51 14.35 -8.63
CA LYS A 56 -4.24 15.15 -9.84
C LYS A 56 -2.80 15.66 -9.87
N LEU A 57 -2.29 16.11 -8.72
CA LEU A 57 -0.90 16.55 -8.58
C LEU A 57 0.05 15.35 -8.69
N ALA A 58 -0.30 14.21 -8.09
CA ALA A 58 0.45 12.97 -8.21
C ALA A 58 0.63 12.59 -9.69
N VAL A 59 -0.45 12.55 -10.48
CA VAL A 59 -0.38 12.28 -11.92
C VAL A 59 0.55 13.26 -12.65
N LYS A 60 0.52 14.55 -12.30
CA LYS A 60 1.39 15.57 -12.93
C LYS A 60 2.88 15.26 -12.69
N HIS A 61 3.24 14.90 -11.46
CA HIS A 61 4.60 14.53 -11.09
C HIS A 61 5.02 13.19 -11.68
N LEU A 62 4.18 12.16 -11.53
CA LEU A 62 4.44 10.82 -12.04
C LEU A 62 4.56 10.76 -13.57
N LYS A 63 3.82 11.60 -14.32
CA LYS A 63 4.01 11.72 -15.78
C LYS A 63 5.38 12.29 -16.17
N ARG A 64 5.99 13.14 -15.32
CA ARG A 64 7.37 13.60 -15.54
C ARG A 64 8.37 12.51 -15.15
N ALA A 65 8.13 11.81 -14.05
CA ALA A 65 8.93 10.64 -13.66
C ALA A 65 8.94 9.58 -14.76
N ALA A 66 7.81 9.31 -15.42
CA ALA A 66 7.70 8.36 -16.53
C ALA A 66 8.51 8.79 -17.76
N LYS A 67 8.77 10.08 -17.96
CA LYS A 67 9.63 10.57 -19.06
C LYS A 67 11.11 10.31 -18.78
N SER A 68 11.55 10.52 -17.54
CA SER A 68 12.94 10.31 -17.14
C SER A 68 13.27 8.86 -16.78
N SER A 69 12.26 8.07 -16.40
CA SER A 69 12.40 6.66 -16.02
C SER A 69 11.35 5.80 -16.74
N PRO A 70 11.41 5.69 -18.09
CA PRO A 70 10.35 5.07 -18.89
C PRO A 70 10.17 3.56 -18.66
N ASN A 71 11.13 2.90 -18.02
CA ASN A 71 11.11 1.47 -17.72
C ASN A 71 10.96 1.17 -16.22
N ASN A 72 10.64 2.16 -15.37
CA ASN A 72 10.37 1.92 -13.96
C ASN A 72 8.90 1.49 -13.78
N PRO A 73 8.62 0.24 -13.36
CA PRO A 73 7.25 -0.24 -13.18
C PRO A 73 6.51 0.46 -12.02
N ASP A 74 7.20 0.89 -10.96
CA ASP A 74 6.60 1.57 -9.80
C ASP A 74 5.96 2.90 -10.19
N VAL A 75 6.59 3.62 -11.13
CA VAL A 75 6.02 4.86 -11.69
C VAL A 75 4.68 4.60 -12.34
N TYR A 76 4.57 3.50 -13.10
CA TYR A 76 3.31 3.14 -13.76
C TYR A 76 2.29 2.54 -12.80
N ASN A 77 2.73 1.78 -11.78
CA ASN A 77 1.87 1.36 -10.69
C ASN A 77 1.21 2.57 -10.02
N MET A 78 2.00 3.59 -9.70
CA MET A 78 1.51 4.80 -9.06
C MET A 78 0.67 5.69 -9.97
N LEU A 79 0.93 5.71 -11.28
CA LEU A 79 0.02 6.31 -12.24
C LEU A 79 -1.32 5.58 -12.25
N GLY A 80 -1.32 4.24 -12.28
CA GLY A 80 -2.53 3.42 -12.20
C GLY A 80 -3.34 3.73 -10.94
N TYR A 81 -2.68 3.71 -9.79
CA TYR A 81 -3.29 4.05 -8.50
C TYR A 81 -3.90 5.44 -8.47
N SER A 82 -3.15 6.45 -8.94
CA SER A 82 -3.64 7.83 -8.94
C SER A 82 -4.84 8.00 -9.88
N HIS A 83 -4.88 7.34 -11.04
CA HIS A 83 -6.05 7.38 -11.93
C HIS A 83 -7.23 6.62 -11.33
N ARG A 84 -6.99 5.46 -10.70
CA ARG A 84 -8.02 4.67 -10.01
C ARG A 84 -8.71 5.47 -8.91
N LYS A 85 -7.95 6.24 -8.13
CA LYS A 85 -8.47 7.14 -7.07
C LYS A 85 -9.17 8.38 -7.63
N LEU A 86 -8.93 8.74 -8.89
CA LEU A 86 -9.65 9.78 -9.62
C LEU A 86 -10.89 9.25 -10.37
N ASP A 87 -11.22 7.97 -10.20
CA ASP A 87 -12.28 7.27 -10.94
C ASP A 87 -12.08 7.18 -12.47
N LEU A 88 -10.83 7.35 -12.92
CA LEU A 88 -10.40 7.20 -14.31
C LEU A 88 -9.96 5.76 -14.55
N LEU A 89 -10.93 4.86 -14.68
CA LEU A 89 -10.70 3.40 -14.61
C LEU A 89 -9.94 2.84 -15.82
N ASP A 90 -10.24 3.34 -17.03
CA ASP A 90 -9.58 2.86 -18.26
C ASP A 90 -8.09 3.26 -18.30
N GLU A 91 -7.78 4.49 -17.86
CA GLU A 91 -6.40 4.92 -17.69
C GLU A 91 -5.69 4.14 -16.59
N ALA A 92 -6.38 3.83 -15.49
CA ALA A 92 -5.82 3.01 -14.43
C ALA A 92 -5.40 1.64 -14.94
N PHE A 93 -6.27 0.93 -15.68
CA PHE A 93 -5.93 -0.33 -16.35
C PHE A 93 -4.73 -0.17 -17.28
N THR A 94 -4.73 0.87 -18.10
CA THR A 94 -3.63 1.15 -19.04
C THR A 94 -2.28 1.21 -18.34
N TYR A 95 -2.20 1.93 -17.21
CA TYR A 95 -0.95 2.07 -16.47
C TYR A 95 -0.58 0.82 -15.66
N TYR A 96 -1.54 0.12 -15.05
CA TYR A 96 -1.26 -1.15 -14.37
C TYR A 96 -0.75 -2.21 -15.34
N HIS A 97 -1.38 -2.35 -16.51
CA HIS A 97 -0.87 -3.25 -17.55
C HIS A 97 0.52 -2.89 -18.02
N LYS A 98 0.85 -1.59 -18.09
CA LYS A 98 2.21 -1.15 -18.41
C LYS A 98 3.21 -1.51 -17.31
N ALA A 99 2.85 -1.34 -16.04
CA ALA A 99 3.67 -1.77 -14.90
C ALA A 99 3.93 -3.29 -14.97
N LEU A 100 2.88 -4.08 -15.17
CA LEU A 100 2.97 -5.55 -15.24
C LEU A 100 3.65 -6.07 -16.50
N LYS A 101 3.63 -5.31 -17.60
CA LYS A 101 4.45 -5.61 -18.79
C LYS A 101 5.95 -5.46 -18.51
N LEU A 102 6.33 -4.49 -17.66
CA LEU A 102 7.72 -4.24 -17.27
C LEU A 102 8.18 -5.22 -16.18
N ASN A 103 7.31 -5.49 -15.20
CA ASN A 103 7.54 -6.45 -14.14
C ASN A 103 6.23 -7.22 -13.84
N PRO A 104 6.07 -8.44 -14.39
CA PRO A 104 4.88 -9.27 -14.15
C PRO A 104 4.68 -9.66 -12.68
N ARG A 105 5.77 -9.70 -11.89
CA ARG A 105 5.76 -10.08 -10.47
C ARG A 105 5.69 -8.87 -9.53
N HIS A 106 5.36 -7.68 -10.03
CA HIS A 106 5.26 -6.49 -9.20
C HIS A 106 4.06 -6.62 -8.25
N GLN A 107 4.31 -6.63 -6.94
CA GLN A 107 3.29 -6.89 -5.91
C GLN A 107 2.16 -5.85 -5.94
N GLY A 108 2.46 -4.58 -5.67
CA GLY A 108 1.43 -3.53 -5.65
C GLY A 108 0.65 -3.34 -6.96
N ALA A 109 1.24 -3.64 -8.12
CA ALA A 109 0.52 -3.57 -9.39
C ALA A 109 -0.46 -4.73 -9.57
N ASN A 110 -0.13 -5.94 -9.09
CA ASN A 110 -1.04 -7.08 -9.08
C ASN A 110 -2.18 -6.89 -8.07
N GLU A 111 -1.88 -6.38 -6.88
CA GLU A 111 -2.89 -6.03 -5.88
C GLU A 111 -3.88 -4.99 -6.45
N TYR A 112 -3.39 -3.81 -6.84
CA TYR A 112 -4.28 -2.72 -7.20
C TYR A 112 -5.07 -2.95 -8.50
N ILE A 113 -4.51 -3.68 -9.47
CA ILE A 113 -5.29 -4.07 -10.67
C ILE A 113 -6.33 -5.13 -10.31
N GLY A 114 -6.02 -6.04 -9.39
CA GLY A 114 -6.97 -7.01 -8.84
C GLY A 114 -8.17 -6.31 -8.20
N GLU A 115 -7.92 -5.31 -7.35
CA GLU A 115 -8.97 -4.47 -6.77
C GLU A 115 -9.78 -3.73 -7.85
N LEU A 116 -9.12 -3.24 -8.90
CA LEU A 116 -9.80 -2.56 -10.01
C LEU A 116 -10.70 -3.52 -10.80
N TYR A 117 -10.30 -4.78 -10.97
CA TYR A 117 -11.15 -5.80 -11.57
C TYR A 117 -12.40 -6.08 -10.73
N LEU A 118 -12.30 -6.10 -9.40
CA LEU A 118 -13.48 -6.21 -8.53
C LEU A 118 -14.44 -5.02 -8.72
N ARG A 119 -13.90 -3.80 -8.77
CA ARG A 119 -14.70 -2.58 -9.02
C ARG A 119 -15.42 -2.62 -10.37
N THR A 120 -14.84 -3.29 -11.36
CA THR A 120 -15.40 -3.45 -12.71
C THR A 120 -16.09 -4.80 -12.91
N ASN A 121 -16.48 -5.46 -11.81
CA ASN A 121 -17.30 -6.69 -11.80
C ASN A 121 -16.64 -7.89 -12.48
N ASN A 122 -15.32 -7.98 -12.43
CA ASN A 122 -14.52 -9.07 -13.00
C ASN A 122 -13.78 -9.85 -11.91
N LEU A 123 -14.54 -10.62 -11.13
CA LEU A 123 -14.00 -11.44 -10.03
C LEU A 123 -12.90 -12.40 -10.51
N LYS A 124 -13.10 -13.05 -11.66
CA LYS A 124 -12.14 -14.02 -12.21
C LYS A 124 -10.76 -13.39 -12.40
N LYS A 125 -10.68 -12.19 -12.98
CA LYS A 125 -9.40 -11.51 -13.17
C LYS A 125 -8.75 -11.09 -11.86
N ALA A 126 -9.53 -10.71 -10.85
CA ALA A 126 -8.97 -10.43 -9.53
C ALA A 126 -8.33 -11.68 -8.90
N GLU A 127 -8.99 -12.84 -9.02
CA GLU A 127 -8.45 -14.12 -8.52
C GLU A 127 -7.17 -14.53 -9.27
N GLU A 128 -7.08 -14.32 -10.59
CA GLU A 128 -5.85 -14.54 -11.36
C GLU A 128 -4.67 -13.69 -10.82
N HIS A 129 -4.91 -12.46 -10.38
CA HIS A 129 -3.87 -11.61 -9.78
C HIS A 129 -3.52 -12.02 -8.34
N LEU A 130 -4.48 -12.57 -7.59
CA LEU A 130 -4.20 -13.13 -6.26
C LEU A 130 -3.31 -14.37 -6.37
N GLU A 131 -3.52 -15.23 -7.37
CA GLU A 131 -2.65 -16.39 -7.63
C GLU A 131 -1.21 -15.96 -7.94
N VAL A 132 -1.01 -14.86 -8.68
CA VAL A 132 0.33 -14.30 -8.92
C VAL A 132 0.96 -13.84 -7.60
N LEU A 133 0.21 -13.18 -6.72
CA LEU A 133 0.73 -12.74 -5.42
C LEU A 133 1.06 -13.91 -4.50
N ASP A 134 0.29 -15.00 -4.53
CA ASP A 134 0.57 -16.24 -3.79
C ASP A 134 1.93 -16.84 -4.18
N ASP A 135 2.26 -16.86 -5.48
CA ASP A 135 3.56 -17.32 -5.98
C ASP A 135 4.72 -16.38 -5.61
N VAL A 136 4.47 -15.06 -5.61
CA VAL A 136 5.50 -14.05 -5.32
C VAL A 136 5.78 -13.95 -3.82
N CYS A 137 4.76 -14.07 -2.98
CA CYS A 137 4.82 -13.82 -1.55
C CYS A 137 4.94 -15.10 -0.73
N LEU A 138 6.07 -15.81 -0.88
CA LEU A 138 6.33 -17.13 -0.27
C LEU A 138 6.19 -17.19 1.27
N PHE A 139 6.29 -16.06 1.96
CA PHE A 139 6.11 -15.95 3.42
C PHE A 139 4.97 -14.98 3.80
N GLY A 140 4.09 -14.66 2.85
CA GLY A 140 3.10 -13.59 2.99
C GLY A 140 3.64 -12.21 2.65
N CYS A 141 2.75 -11.32 2.23
CA CYS A 141 2.99 -9.90 2.01
C CYS A 141 1.66 -9.15 2.16
N ASP A 142 1.73 -7.87 2.53
CA ASP A 142 0.55 -7.02 2.73
C ASP A 142 -0.34 -7.02 1.48
N GLU A 143 0.26 -6.98 0.28
CA GLU A 143 -0.47 -6.96 -0.99
C GLU A 143 -1.34 -8.20 -1.24
N TYR A 144 -0.86 -9.37 -0.81
CA TYR A 144 -1.64 -10.61 -0.93
C TYR A 144 -2.85 -10.58 0.00
N ASP A 145 -2.63 -10.21 1.26
CA ASP A 145 -3.68 -10.16 2.27
C ASP A 145 -4.75 -9.12 1.90
N ASP A 146 -4.34 -7.94 1.44
CA ASP A 146 -5.25 -6.86 1.01
C ASP A 146 -6.14 -7.27 -0.17
N LEU A 147 -5.57 -7.91 -1.20
CA LEU A 147 -6.36 -8.36 -2.34
C LEU A 147 -7.27 -9.53 -1.96
N LYS A 148 -6.79 -10.46 -1.13
CA LYS A 148 -7.59 -11.59 -0.63
C LYS A 148 -8.82 -11.10 0.14
N ASP A 149 -8.62 -10.19 1.08
CA ASP A 149 -9.70 -9.60 1.87
C ASP A 149 -10.71 -8.86 0.99
N SER A 150 -10.21 -8.13 -0.02
CA SER A 150 -11.05 -7.45 -1.01
C SER A 150 -11.92 -8.42 -1.81
N ILE A 151 -11.37 -9.56 -2.24
CA ILE A 151 -12.09 -10.62 -2.95
C ILE A 151 -13.17 -11.24 -2.05
N GLU A 152 -12.83 -11.57 -0.80
CA GLU A 152 -13.80 -12.14 0.15
C GLU A 152 -14.97 -11.20 0.42
N LYS A 153 -14.67 -9.91 0.65
CA LYS A 153 -15.69 -8.88 0.84
C LYS A 153 -16.57 -8.73 -0.39
N TYR A 154 -15.98 -8.76 -1.58
CA TYR A 154 -16.74 -8.70 -2.83
C TYR A 154 -17.72 -9.89 -2.95
N LYS A 155 -17.26 -11.12 -2.69
CA LYS A 155 -18.12 -12.33 -2.73
C LYS A 155 -19.30 -12.22 -1.76
N LYS A 156 -19.05 -11.87 -0.50
CA LYS A 156 -20.08 -11.68 0.54
C LYS A 156 -21.11 -10.61 0.16
N SER A 157 -20.72 -9.57 -0.58
CA SER A 157 -21.64 -8.50 -1.01
C SER A 157 -22.61 -8.91 -2.12
N ARG A 158 -22.45 -10.10 -2.69
CA ARG A 158 -23.21 -10.61 -3.84
C ARG A 158 -24.05 -11.85 -3.52
N GLU A 159 -24.01 -12.31 -2.27
CA GLU A 159 -24.89 -13.33 -1.71
C GLU A 159 -26.22 -12.72 -1.26
#